data_AF-A0A9D8ESE2-F1
#
_entry.id   AF-A0A9D8ESE2-F1
#
_cell.length_a   1.000
_cell.length_b   1.000
_cell.length_c   1.000
_cell.angle_alpha   90.00
_cell.angle_beta   90.00
_cell.angle_gamma   90.00
#
_symmetry.space_group_name_H-M   'P 1'
#
loop_
_entity.id
_entity.type
_entity.pdbx_description
1 polymer ?
#
loop_
_entity_poly.entity_id
_entity_poly.type
_entity_poly.pdbx_seq_one_letter_code
_entity_poly.pdbx_strand_id
1 'polypeptide(L)'
;MRKAWLTLFALTLLLQPSVAAQSQDSTTHRLTGTRIAFGQDVRIERDEEVTDAVIVVGGSATIDGRVRDGVVVVGGNLSLNATADVRGDIVLVGGTLTRDPGARLVGGVTYVSFGDWSRRSFSWFPSVRFGEMSHWLSLAGTVARVSVLGLLMAMMLIVARAPVARVGRAALAEPLKSLVVGLAAEIFFIPLLIAASIGLALTIIGLPFVAVLVPIAVILLVFAFVLGFTALACRLGEWVEDRLGWQPGNALLATAIGFIILLAPTLLARAMNVASDNVAPLTWVMVSIGTTEEFIAWTIGLGAAITTGLGRWYTVPPPITARPAEPTAVPSAF
;
A
#
# COMPACT_ATOMS: atom_id res chain seq x y z
N MET A 1 2.06 47.57 2.43
CA MET A 1 2.29 47.68 3.89
C MET A 1 2.46 46.33 4.63
N ARG A 2 1.92 45.20 4.16
CA ARG A 2 2.12 43.87 4.81
C ARG A 2 3.49 43.20 4.55
N LYS A 3 4.28 43.65 3.58
CA LYS A 3 5.60 43.08 3.25
C LYS A 3 6.78 43.71 4.02
N ALA A 4 6.59 44.89 4.62
CA ALA A 4 7.63 45.55 5.43
C ALA A 4 7.70 45.00 6.87
N TRP A 5 6.63 44.37 7.36
CA TRP A 5 6.58 43.78 8.70
C TRP A 5 7.25 42.38 8.76
N LEU A 6 7.29 41.65 7.64
CA LEU A 6 7.93 40.33 7.58
C LEU A 6 9.46 40.41 7.47
N THR A 7 10.00 41.48 6.90
CA THR A 7 11.45 41.71 6.87
C THR A 7 12.00 42.26 8.18
N LEU A 8 11.18 42.95 8.98
CA LEU A 8 11.55 43.40 10.33
C LEU A 8 11.52 42.27 11.37
N PHE A 9 10.62 41.29 11.23
CA PHE A 9 10.55 40.12 12.12
C PHE A 9 11.64 39.07 11.85
N ALA A 10 12.11 38.98 10.60
CA ALA A 10 13.23 38.10 10.23
C ALA A 10 14.60 38.69 10.63
N LEU A 11 14.71 40.01 10.81
CA LEU A 11 15.97 40.67 11.19
C LEU A 11 16.14 40.78 12.72
N THR A 12 15.07 40.67 13.51
CA THR A 12 15.13 40.63 14.98
C THR A 12 15.43 39.24 15.56
N LEU A 13 15.36 38.16 14.75
CA LEU A 13 15.74 36.82 15.19
C LEU A 13 17.25 36.52 15.07
N LEU A 14 18.02 37.43 14.49
CA LEU A 14 19.48 37.28 14.26
C LEU A 14 20.36 38.08 15.24
N LEU A 15 19.76 38.79 16.21
CA LEU A 15 20.48 39.43 17.30
C LEU A 15 19.69 39.28 18.60
N GLN A 16 20.02 38.30 19.43
CA GLN A 16 20.06 38.47 20.87
C GLN A 16 21.21 37.67 21.48
N PRO A 17 21.81 38.18 22.57
CA PRO A 17 23.19 37.91 22.95
C PRO A 17 23.34 36.66 23.80
N SER A 18 24.57 36.17 23.78
CA SER A 18 25.16 35.18 24.66
C SER A 18 25.02 35.54 26.15
N VAL A 19 24.91 34.48 26.96
CA VAL A 19 25.20 34.41 28.41
C VAL A 19 24.09 34.88 29.36
N ALA A 20 23.36 33.90 29.90
CA ALA A 20 23.06 33.84 31.32
C ALA A 20 23.58 32.49 31.84
N ALA A 21 24.60 32.54 32.69
CA ALA A 21 25.12 31.38 33.39
C ALA A 21 24.05 30.83 34.35
N GLN A 22 23.72 29.55 34.22
CA GLN A 22 23.14 28.75 35.29
C GLN A 22 24.14 27.65 35.64
N SER A 23 24.66 27.75 36.85
CA SER A 23 25.46 26.74 37.55
C SER A 23 24.60 25.55 38.00
N GLN A 24 25.23 24.37 38.12
CA GLN A 24 24.77 23.10 38.72
C GLN A 24 23.98 22.19 37.76
N ASP A 25 24.33 20.93 37.55
CA ASP A 25 25.07 19.96 38.38
C ASP A 25 25.71 18.94 37.42
N SER A 26 27.04 18.87 37.36
CA SER A 26 27.73 18.05 36.36
C SER A 26 27.86 16.61 36.85
N THR A 27 26.77 15.85 36.77
CA THR A 27 26.85 14.39 36.68
C THR A 27 27.43 14.07 35.30
N THR A 28 28.59 13.41 35.25
CA THR A 28 29.37 13.17 34.04
C THR A 28 28.65 12.14 33.15
N HIS A 29 27.70 12.57 32.32
CA HIS A 29 27.03 11.67 31.39
C HIS A 29 27.85 11.47 30.10
N ARG A 30 27.99 10.22 29.66
CA ARG A 30 28.58 9.89 28.36
C ARG A 30 27.60 10.35 27.27
N LEU A 31 27.97 11.41 26.55
CA LEU A 31 27.19 11.95 25.45
C LEU A 31 27.38 11.07 24.21
N THR A 32 26.31 10.41 23.78
CA THR A 32 26.29 9.63 22.54
C THR A 32 25.30 10.28 21.56
N GLY A 33 25.68 10.37 20.28
CA GLY A 33 24.79 10.82 19.21
C GLY A 33 23.73 9.77 18.85
N THR A 34 23.05 9.97 17.72
CA THR A 34 22.02 9.07 17.18
C THR A 34 22.44 7.59 17.23
N ARG A 35 21.59 6.75 17.85
CA ARG A 35 21.80 5.29 17.92
C ARG A 35 20.78 4.58 17.04
N ILE A 36 21.28 3.83 16.06
CA ILE A 36 20.47 2.99 15.17
C ILE A 36 20.93 1.55 15.31
N ALA A 37 20.03 0.64 15.68
CA ALA A 37 20.31 -0.79 15.78
C ALA A 37 19.32 -1.61 14.95
N PHE A 38 19.86 -2.61 14.25
CA PHE A 38 19.10 -3.53 13.42
C PHE A 38 19.30 -4.97 13.92
N GLY A 39 18.22 -5.64 14.29
CA GLY A 39 18.21 -7.03 14.77
C GLY A 39 18.95 -7.26 16.08
N GLN A 40 19.29 -6.18 16.82
CA GLN A 40 20.02 -6.25 18.07
C GLN A 40 19.32 -5.43 19.16
N ASP A 41 19.44 -5.89 20.39
CA ASP A 41 18.90 -5.20 21.55
C ASP A 41 19.78 -4.01 21.92
N VAL A 42 19.15 -2.88 22.27
CA VAL A 42 19.83 -1.66 22.68
C VAL A 42 19.59 -1.40 24.14
N ARG A 43 20.68 -1.26 24.90
CA ARG A 43 20.64 -0.79 26.28
C ARG A 43 21.31 0.57 26.40
N ILE A 44 20.62 1.50 27.06
CA ILE A 44 21.12 2.82 27.42
C ILE A 44 21.30 2.82 28.93
N GLU A 45 22.53 2.98 29.39
CA GLU A 45 22.87 2.92 30.82
C GLU A 45 22.54 4.23 31.54
N ARG A 46 22.48 4.23 32.88
CA ARG A 46 22.12 5.41 33.70
C ARG A 46 23.05 6.60 33.49
N ASP A 47 24.32 6.32 33.25
CA ASP A 47 25.36 7.33 33.05
C ASP A 47 25.47 7.76 31.58
N GLU A 48 24.54 7.32 30.72
CA GLU A 48 24.51 7.66 29.31
C GLU A 48 23.35 8.64 29.00
N GLU A 49 23.69 9.68 28.23
CA GLU A 49 22.71 10.61 27.67
C GLU A 49 22.80 10.56 26.14
N VAL A 50 21.72 10.08 25.51
CA VAL A 50 21.58 10.11 24.07
C VAL A 50 20.98 11.44 23.66
N THR A 51 21.77 12.20 22.92
CA THR A 51 21.42 13.59 22.55
C THR A 51 20.38 13.62 21.43
N ASP A 52 20.36 12.58 20.58
CA ASP A 52 19.46 12.46 19.44
C ASP A 52 18.44 11.30 19.65
N ALA A 53 17.77 10.90 18.57
CA ALA A 53 16.80 9.80 18.60
C ALA A 53 17.46 8.41 18.68
N VAL A 54 16.77 7.48 19.33
CA VAL A 54 17.14 6.06 19.42
C VAL A 54 16.20 5.27 18.53
N ILE A 55 16.73 4.55 17.54
CA ILE A 55 15.96 3.75 16.59
C ILE A 55 16.40 2.29 16.68
N VAL A 56 15.47 1.40 17.01
CA VAL A 56 15.71 -0.05 17.12
C VAL A 56 14.73 -0.78 16.21
N VAL A 57 15.25 -1.57 15.27
CA VAL A 57 14.43 -2.33 14.31
C VAL A 57 14.71 -3.82 14.49
N GLY A 58 13.69 -4.60 14.86
CA GLY A 58 13.79 -6.04 15.05
C GLY A 58 14.51 -6.47 16.34
N GLY A 59 14.63 -5.57 17.31
CA GLY A 59 15.22 -5.80 18.63
C GLY A 59 14.49 -5.03 19.73
N SER A 60 14.80 -5.33 20.99
CA SER A 60 14.20 -4.67 22.16
C SER A 60 15.10 -3.54 22.68
N ALA A 61 14.47 -2.52 23.28
CA ALA A 61 15.18 -1.39 23.87
C ALA A 61 14.96 -1.34 25.39
N THR A 62 16.04 -1.18 26.15
CA THR A 62 15.99 -0.95 27.60
C THR A 62 16.69 0.35 27.93
N ILE A 63 15.97 1.27 28.57
CA ILE A 63 16.47 2.61 28.87
C ILE A 63 16.56 2.79 30.38
N ASP A 64 17.79 2.94 30.87
CA ASP A 64 18.12 3.32 32.24
C ASP A 64 18.56 4.80 32.33
N GLY A 65 19.02 5.38 31.20
CA GLY A 65 19.56 6.74 31.09
C GLY A 65 18.61 7.78 30.49
N ARG A 66 19.18 8.83 29.88
CA ARG A 66 18.43 9.97 29.35
C ARG A 66 18.38 9.96 27.81
N VAL A 67 17.22 10.27 27.25
CA VAL A 67 17.02 10.42 25.79
C VAL A 67 16.30 11.74 25.51
N ARG A 68 16.92 12.60 24.69
CA ARG A 68 16.37 13.94 24.42
C ARG A 68 15.32 13.98 23.31
N ASP A 69 15.59 13.40 22.14
CA ASP A 69 14.75 13.60 20.94
C ASP A 69 13.64 12.55 20.76
N GLY A 70 13.78 11.36 21.34
CA GLY A 70 12.74 10.33 21.32
C GLY A 70 13.25 8.92 21.03
N VAL A 71 12.31 7.96 21.05
CA VAL A 71 12.63 6.52 20.93
C VAL A 71 11.66 5.86 19.96
N VAL A 72 12.20 5.18 18.94
CA VAL A 72 11.43 4.40 17.97
C VAL A 72 11.85 2.94 18.06
N VAL A 73 10.91 2.06 18.39
CA VAL A 73 11.14 0.61 18.43
C VAL A 73 10.18 -0.09 17.48
N VAL A 74 10.72 -0.85 16.53
CA VAL A 74 9.96 -1.57 15.50
C VAL A 74 10.10 -3.07 15.71
N GLY A 75 9.00 -3.75 16.01
CA GLY A 75 8.95 -5.21 16.13
C GLY A 75 9.58 -5.79 17.41
N GLY A 76 9.72 -4.98 18.47
CA GLY A 76 10.29 -5.38 19.76
C GLY A 76 9.71 -4.58 20.92
N ASN A 77 10.13 -4.90 22.15
CA ASN A 77 9.58 -4.29 23.36
C ASN A 77 10.46 -3.13 23.85
N LEU A 78 9.84 -2.12 24.47
CA LEU A 78 10.54 -1.03 25.14
C LEU A 78 10.32 -1.12 26.65
N SER A 79 11.41 -1.17 27.40
CA SER A 79 11.41 -1.12 28.86
C SER A 79 12.05 0.18 29.34
N LEU A 80 11.27 0.98 30.07
CA LEU A 80 11.73 2.20 30.74
C LEU A 80 11.86 1.89 32.23
N ASN A 81 13.10 1.86 32.71
CA ASN A 81 13.37 1.61 34.13
C ASN A 81 13.20 2.88 34.97
N ALA A 82 13.21 2.74 36.29
CA ALA A 82 12.91 3.82 37.23
C ALA A 82 13.80 5.09 37.12
N THR A 83 14.94 5.02 36.43
CA THR A 83 15.85 6.17 36.22
C THR A 83 15.77 6.78 34.83
N ALA A 84 14.91 6.26 33.95
CA ALA A 84 14.79 6.73 32.57
C ALA A 84 14.18 8.15 32.51
N ASP A 85 14.77 9.03 31.71
CA ASP A 85 14.22 10.35 31.37
C ASP A 85 14.14 10.49 29.84
N VAL A 86 12.93 10.37 29.29
CA VAL A 86 12.67 10.50 27.85
C VAL A 86 11.88 11.78 27.62
N ARG A 87 12.50 12.74 26.92
CA ARG A 87 11.87 14.05 26.67
C ARG A 87 11.10 14.13 25.35
N GLY A 88 11.44 13.29 24.39
CA GLY A 88 10.77 13.19 23.09
C GLY A 88 9.66 12.15 23.05
N ASP A 89 9.11 11.96 21.85
CA ASP A 89 8.03 11.00 21.60
C ASP A 89 8.54 9.56 21.56
N ILE A 90 7.71 8.63 22.03
CA ILE A 90 7.94 7.20 21.96
C ILE A 90 7.03 6.61 20.89
N VAL A 91 7.61 5.97 19.88
CA VAL A 91 6.88 5.26 18.83
C VAL A 91 7.18 3.77 18.90
N LEU A 92 6.16 2.97 19.17
CA LEU A 92 6.24 1.52 19.26
C LEU A 92 5.47 0.88 18.12
N VAL A 93 6.15 0.20 17.21
CA VAL A 93 5.53 -0.50 16.10
C VAL A 93 5.42 -1.99 16.41
N GLY A 94 4.23 -2.47 16.75
CA GLY A 94 3.95 -3.89 16.98
C GLY A 94 4.55 -4.52 18.25
N GLY A 95 4.91 -3.73 19.27
CA GLY A 95 5.48 -4.19 20.54
C GLY A 95 4.85 -3.54 21.78
N THR A 96 5.33 -3.90 22.98
CA THR A 96 4.79 -3.39 24.25
C THR A 96 5.73 -2.38 24.93
N LEU A 97 5.14 -1.45 25.69
CA LEU A 97 5.85 -0.55 26.60
C LEU A 97 5.69 -1.06 28.03
N THR A 98 6.80 -1.32 28.73
CA THR A 98 6.81 -1.51 30.18
C THR A 98 7.49 -0.31 30.81
N ARG A 99 6.76 0.43 31.63
CA ARG A 99 7.24 1.65 32.28
C ARG A 99 7.23 1.47 33.80
N ASP A 100 8.40 1.66 34.41
CA ASP A 100 8.51 1.72 35.86
C ASP A 100 7.98 3.04 36.43
N PRO A 101 7.45 3.04 37.68
CA PRO A 101 6.89 4.23 38.32
C PRO A 101 7.86 5.42 38.43
N GLY A 102 9.17 5.17 38.43
CA GLY A 102 10.20 6.22 38.50
C GLY A 102 10.54 6.88 37.16
N ALA A 103 10.15 6.28 36.02
CA ALA A 103 10.52 6.78 34.70
C ALA A 103 9.80 8.10 34.39
N ARG A 104 10.55 9.11 33.94
CA ARG A 104 10.01 10.40 33.47
C ARG A 104 9.86 10.36 31.95
N LEU A 105 8.66 10.69 31.50
CA LEU A 105 8.32 10.81 30.09
C LEU A 105 7.63 12.16 29.90
N VAL A 106 8.22 13.03 29.10
CA VAL A 106 7.69 14.37 28.80
C VAL A 106 6.96 14.39 27.44
N GLY A 107 7.22 13.42 26.57
CA GLY A 107 6.55 13.26 25.26
C GLY A 107 5.36 12.30 25.23
N GLY A 108 4.77 12.13 24.05
CA GLY A 108 3.65 11.23 23.81
C GLY A 108 4.08 9.78 23.57
N VAL A 109 3.22 8.81 23.94
CA VAL A 109 3.40 7.40 23.55
C VAL A 109 2.45 7.08 22.41
N THR A 110 3.02 6.75 21.26
CA THR A 110 2.27 6.32 20.07
C THR A 110 2.49 4.84 19.83
N TYR A 111 1.41 4.07 19.93
CA TYR A 111 1.39 2.66 19.52
C TYR A 111 0.95 2.58 18.07
N VAL A 112 1.80 2.02 17.23
CA VAL A 112 1.51 1.73 15.83
C VAL A 112 1.35 0.22 15.70
N SER A 113 0.10 -0.25 15.69
CA SER A 113 -0.16 -1.63 15.31
C SER A 113 -0.12 -1.74 13.78
N PHE A 114 0.48 -2.82 13.25
CA PHE A 114 0.48 -3.08 11.81
C PHE A 114 -0.95 -3.16 11.24
N GLY A 115 -1.93 -3.54 12.08
CA GLY A 115 -3.36 -3.49 11.73
C GLY A 115 -3.88 -2.06 11.51
N ASP A 116 -3.39 -1.09 12.27
CA ASP A 116 -3.82 0.32 12.19
C ASP A 116 -3.21 1.07 11.01
N TRP A 117 -2.02 0.68 10.53
CA TRP A 117 -1.40 1.26 9.34
C TRP A 117 -2.29 1.10 8.09
N SER A 118 -2.89 -0.08 7.92
CA SER A 118 -3.86 -0.35 6.84
C SER A 118 -5.13 0.51 6.96
N ARG A 119 -5.55 0.81 8.20
CA ARG A 119 -6.75 1.59 8.50
C ARG A 119 -6.51 3.10 8.36
N ARG A 120 -5.28 3.56 8.59
CA ARG A 120 -4.93 4.99 8.65
C ARG A 120 -4.29 5.54 7.38
N SER A 121 -3.62 4.72 6.56
CA SER A 121 -3.08 5.15 5.25
C SER A 121 -4.17 5.44 4.21
N PHE A 122 -5.40 4.93 4.39
CA PHE A 122 -6.53 5.17 3.50
C PHE A 122 -7.47 6.30 4.00
N SER A 123 -6.90 7.33 4.63
CA SER A 123 -7.61 8.43 5.31
C SER A 123 -8.30 9.46 4.39
N TRP A 124 -8.49 9.15 3.09
CA TRP A 124 -9.36 9.94 2.20
C TRP A 124 -10.82 9.44 2.20
N PHE A 125 -11.08 8.29 2.83
CA PHE A 125 -12.43 7.80 3.11
C PHE A 125 -12.79 8.05 4.58
N PRO A 126 -13.99 8.59 4.89
CA PRO A 126 -14.39 8.90 6.26
C PRO A 126 -14.51 7.60 7.07
N SER A 127 -13.54 7.36 7.96
CA SER A 127 -13.59 6.23 8.90
C SER A 127 -14.42 6.61 10.11
N VAL A 128 -15.73 6.36 10.03
CA VAL A 128 -16.64 6.39 11.18
C VAL A 128 -16.23 5.29 12.16
N ARG A 129 -15.75 5.68 13.35
CA ARG A 129 -15.38 4.76 14.42
C ARG A 129 -16.62 4.34 15.18
N PHE A 130 -17.10 3.11 14.94
CA PHE A 130 -18.15 2.48 15.74
C PHE A 130 -17.54 1.37 16.60
N GLY A 131 -17.56 1.53 17.92
CA GLY A 131 -17.17 0.50 18.90
C GLY A 131 -18.11 -0.71 18.84
N GLU A 132 -17.54 -1.91 19.00
CA GLU A 132 -18.13 -3.27 18.99
C GLU A 132 -19.05 -3.68 17.81
N MET A 133 -19.71 -2.75 17.13
CA MET A 133 -20.33 -2.88 15.79
C MET A 133 -19.30 -3.15 14.67
N SER A 134 -18.01 -3.08 15.00
CA SER A 134 -16.87 -3.10 14.08
C SER A 134 -16.74 -4.39 13.25
N HIS A 135 -17.15 -5.55 13.78
CA HIS A 135 -17.09 -6.82 13.03
C HIS A 135 -18.14 -6.83 11.91
N TRP A 136 -19.37 -6.40 12.19
CA TRP A 136 -20.45 -6.34 11.20
C TRP A 136 -20.23 -5.26 10.13
N LEU A 137 -19.69 -4.11 10.52
CA LEU A 137 -19.29 -3.04 9.59
C LEU A 137 -18.09 -3.44 8.71
N SER A 138 -17.16 -4.26 9.21
CA SER A 138 -16.04 -4.77 8.40
C SER A 138 -16.50 -5.76 7.34
N LEU A 139 -17.48 -6.62 7.67
CA LEU A 139 -18.15 -7.50 6.72
C LEU A 139 -18.94 -6.67 5.70
N ALA A 140 -19.71 -5.68 6.15
CA ALA A 140 -20.43 -4.76 5.27
C ALA A 140 -19.49 -4.02 4.32
N GLY A 141 -18.32 -3.55 4.78
CA GLY A 141 -17.32 -2.91 3.94
C GLY A 141 -16.70 -3.85 2.90
N THR A 142 -16.49 -5.12 3.26
CA THR A 142 -16.02 -6.15 2.33
C THR A 142 -17.07 -6.45 1.27
N VAL A 143 -18.32 -6.69 1.69
CA VAL A 143 -19.45 -6.93 0.79
C VAL A 143 -19.66 -5.73 -0.13
N ALA A 144 -19.60 -4.50 0.40
CA ALA A 144 -19.72 -3.28 -0.40
C ALA A 144 -18.61 -3.17 -1.45
N ARG A 145 -17.34 -3.41 -1.07
CA ARG A 145 -16.22 -3.42 -2.01
C ARG A 145 -16.41 -4.45 -3.12
N VAL A 146 -16.77 -5.68 -2.77
CA VAL A 146 -17.00 -6.77 -3.73
C VAL A 146 -18.18 -6.44 -4.65
N SER A 147 -19.26 -5.88 -4.10
CA SER A 147 -20.45 -5.47 -4.84
C SER A 147 -20.14 -4.34 -5.84
N VAL A 148 -19.39 -3.33 -5.40
CA VAL A 148 -18.97 -2.21 -6.26
C VAL A 148 -18.03 -2.70 -7.36
N LEU A 149 -17.04 -3.54 -7.04
CA LEU A 149 -16.15 -4.12 -8.04
C LEU A 149 -16.92 -4.98 -9.05
N GLY A 150 -17.80 -5.86 -8.58
CA GLY A 150 -18.65 -6.68 -9.45
C GLY A 150 -19.53 -5.83 -10.38
N LEU A 151 -20.12 -4.74 -9.86
CA LEU A 151 -20.91 -3.80 -10.66
C LEU A 151 -20.05 -3.08 -11.71
N LEU A 152 -18.85 -2.62 -11.32
CA LEU A 152 -17.92 -1.97 -12.24
C LEU A 152 -17.43 -2.93 -13.34
N MET A 153 -17.16 -4.19 -12.99
CA MET A 153 -16.78 -5.23 -13.95
C MET A 153 -17.92 -5.51 -14.93
N ALA A 154 -19.15 -5.65 -14.43
CA ALA A 154 -20.34 -5.83 -15.27
C ALA A 154 -20.53 -4.64 -16.23
N MET A 155 -20.43 -3.41 -15.71
CA MET A 155 -20.47 -2.19 -16.52
C MET A 155 -19.36 -2.17 -17.57
N MET A 156 -18.14 -2.56 -17.20
CA MET A 156 -16.99 -2.63 -18.10
C MET A 156 -17.21 -3.66 -19.21
N LEU A 157 -17.81 -4.82 -18.91
CA LEU A 157 -18.15 -5.82 -19.93
C LEU A 157 -19.25 -5.33 -20.87
N ILE A 158 -20.18 -4.50 -20.40
CA ILE A 158 -21.23 -3.92 -21.26
C ILE A 158 -20.62 -2.90 -22.23
N VAL A 159 -19.76 -2.01 -21.74
CA VAL A 159 -19.19 -0.87 -22.48
C VAL A 159 -17.95 -1.25 -23.30
N ALA A 160 -17.09 -2.12 -22.79
CA ALA A 160 -15.72 -2.35 -23.28
C ALA A 160 -15.38 -3.85 -23.44
N ARG A 161 -16.37 -4.68 -23.79
CA ARG A 161 -16.19 -6.14 -24.02
C ARG A 161 -15.04 -6.51 -24.96
N ALA A 162 -14.89 -5.82 -26.09
CA ALA A 162 -13.80 -6.08 -27.04
C ALA A 162 -12.40 -5.68 -26.50
N PRO A 163 -12.22 -4.52 -25.85
CA PRO A 163 -11.01 -4.23 -25.07
C PRO A 163 -10.69 -5.28 -24.01
N VAL A 164 -11.66 -5.68 -23.18
CA VAL A 164 -11.47 -6.65 -22.09
C VAL A 164 -10.90 -7.98 -22.62
N ALA A 165 -11.47 -8.53 -23.69
CA ALA A 165 -10.98 -9.78 -24.29
C ALA A 165 -9.58 -9.66 -24.91
N ARG A 166 -9.18 -8.46 -25.37
CA ARG A 166 -7.83 -8.20 -25.90
C ARG A 166 -6.80 -8.10 -24.78
N VAL A 167 -7.13 -7.38 -23.71
CA VAL A 167 -6.26 -7.21 -22.56
C VAL A 167 -6.04 -8.53 -21.84
N GLY A 168 -7.06 -9.37 -21.71
CA GLY A 168 -6.95 -10.66 -21.03
C GLY A 168 -6.01 -11.63 -21.75
N ARG A 169 -6.02 -11.61 -23.09
CA ARG A 169 -5.07 -12.38 -23.91
C ARG A 169 -3.63 -11.89 -23.75
N ALA A 170 -3.41 -10.58 -23.73
CA ALA A 170 -2.08 -10.01 -23.51
C ALA A 170 -1.54 -10.33 -22.10
N ALA A 171 -2.40 -10.24 -21.08
CA ALA A 171 -2.04 -10.55 -19.69
C ALA A 171 -1.53 -11.99 -19.52
N LEU A 172 -2.15 -12.97 -20.20
CA LEU A 172 -1.74 -14.37 -20.13
C LEU A 172 -0.61 -14.74 -21.10
N ALA A 173 -0.46 -14.02 -22.21
CA ALA A 173 0.60 -14.30 -23.16
C ALA A 173 1.99 -13.98 -22.56
N GLU A 174 2.11 -12.84 -21.88
CA GLU A 174 3.37 -12.37 -21.30
C GLU A 174 3.13 -11.82 -19.87
N PRO A 175 2.84 -12.66 -18.87
CA PRO A 175 2.44 -12.22 -17.52
C PRO A 175 3.56 -11.47 -16.81
N LEU A 176 4.82 -11.93 -16.93
CA LEU A 176 5.95 -11.30 -16.28
C LEU A 176 6.23 -9.90 -16.85
N LYS A 177 6.12 -9.75 -18.17
CA LYS A 177 6.27 -8.44 -18.83
C LYS A 177 5.13 -7.51 -18.44
N SER A 178 3.89 -8.02 -18.39
CA SER A 178 2.73 -7.24 -17.93
C SER A 178 2.90 -6.79 -16.48
N LEU A 179 3.40 -7.67 -15.59
CA LEU A 179 3.71 -7.30 -14.21
C LEU A 179 4.75 -6.17 -14.13
N VAL A 180 5.88 -6.30 -14.85
CA VAL A 180 6.95 -5.30 -14.83
C VAL A 180 6.47 -3.97 -15.39
N VAL A 181 5.70 -3.97 -16.49
CA VAL A 181 5.14 -2.74 -17.07
C VAL A 181 4.10 -2.11 -16.14
N GLY A 182 3.25 -2.90 -15.51
CA GLY A 182 2.28 -2.43 -14.52
C GLY A 182 2.97 -1.80 -13.31
N LEU A 183 3.98 -2.47 -12.76
CA LEU A 183 4.72 -1.99 -11.60
C LEU A 183 5.53 -0.73 -11.92
N ALA A 184 6.16 -0.69 -13.11
CA ALA A 184 6.80 0.52 -13.60
C ALA A 184 5.77 1.66 -13.73
N ALA A 185 4.58 1.40 -14.29
CA ALA A 185 3.54 2.40 -14.38
C ALA A 185 3.10 2.89 -13.00
N GLU A 186 2.84 2.02 -12.04
CA GLU A 186 2.47 2.40 -10.67
C GLU A 186 3.54 3.27 -9.99
N ILE A 187 4.81 2.88 -10.09
CA ILE A 187 5.93 3.60 -9.48
C ILE A 187 6.18 4.94 -10.15
N PHE A 188 6.16 5.01 -11.49
CA PHE A 188 6.46 6.24 -12.22
C PHE A 188 5.26 7.18 -12.36
N PHE A 189 4.02 6.68 -12.27
CA PHE A 189 2.82 7.50 -12.48
C PHE A 189 2.70 8.63 -11.47
N ILE A 190 2.89 8.35 -10.17
CA ILE A 190 2.76 9.38 -9.12
C ILE A 190 3.86 10.45 -9.25
N PRO A 191 5.17 10.12 -9.33
CA PRO A 191 6.22 11.11 -9.54
C PRO A 191 6.04 11.91 -10.83
N LEU A 192 5.64 11.24 -11.93
CA LEU A 192 5.38 11.91 -13.20
C LEU A 192 4.21 12.87 -13.12
N LEU A 193 3.11 12.47 -12.47
CA LEU A 193 1.94 13.32 -12.26
C LEU A 193 2.28 14.54 -11.41
N ILE A 194 3.09 14.36 -10.36
CA ILE A 194 3.57 15.46 -9.50
C ILE A 194 4.48 16.38 -10.31
N ALA A 195 5.47 15.85 -11.02
CA ALA A 195 6.39 16.65 -11.83
C ALA A 195 5.66 17.45 -12.91
N ALA A 196 4.72 16.81 -13.62
CA ALA A 196 3.85 17.45 -14.60
C ALA A 196 2.98 18.53 -13.94
N SER A 197 2.41 18.23 -12.77
CA SER A 197 1.57 19.20 -12.02
C SER A 197 2.38 20.41 -11.57
N ILE A 198 3.62 20.23 -11.08
CA ILE A 198 4.51 21.32 -10.68
C ILE A 198 4.88 22.16 -11.91
N GLY A 199 5.36 21.52 -12.98
CA GLY A 199 5.76 22.23 -14.20
C GLY A 199 4.61 23.05 -14.78
N LEU A 200 3.39 22.53 -14.70
CA LEU A 200 2.21 23.21 -15.18
C LEU A 200 1.72 24.29 -14.21
N ALA A 201 1.74 24.04 -12.89
CA ALA A 201 1.38 25.02 -11.87
C ALA A 201 2.31 26.25 -11.84
N LEU A 202 3.57 26.10 -12.29
CA LEU A 202 4.49 27.24 -12.46
C LEU A 202 4.04 28.20 -13.58
N THR A 203 3.17 27.76 -14.49
CA THR A 203 2.58 28.63 -15.51
C THR A 203 1.24 29.17 -15.03
N ILE A 204 0.98 30.47 -15.26
CA ILE A 204 -0.30 31.11 -14.93
C ILE A 204 -1.47 30.38 -15.65
N ILE A 205 -1.22 29.89 -16.87
CA ILE A 205 -2.19 29.13 -17.68
C ILE A 205 -2.37 27.70 -17.18
N GLY A 206 -1.40 27.16 -16.46
CA GLY A 206 -1.40 25.75 -16.09
C GLY A 206 -2.16 25.42 -14.82
N LEU A 207 -2.45 26.38 -13.94
CA LEU A 207 -3.31 26.16 -12.76
C LEU A 207 -4.68 25.56 -13.11
N PRO A 208 -5.47 26.10 -14.08
CA PRO A 208 -6.74 25.47 -14.47
C PRO A 208 -6.53 24.12 -15.15
N PHE A 209 -5.40 23.92 -15.86
CA PHE A 209 -5.11 22.65 -16.50
C PHE A 209 -4.74 21.57 -15.48
N VAL A 210 -3.98 21.87 -14.42
CA VAL A 210 -3.68 20.92 -13.34
C VAL A 210 -4.97 20.45 -12.67
N ALA A 211 -5.89 21.38 -12.40
CA ALA A 211 -7.18 21.08 -11.78
C ALA A 211 -8.03 20.10 -12.60
N VAL A 212 -7.85 20.05 -13.93
CA VAL A 212 -8.56 19.15 -14.84
C VAL A 212 -7.73 17.88 -15.16
N LEU A 213 -6.42 18.02 -15.32
CA LEU A 213 -5.51 16.94 -15.70
C LEU A 213 -5.42 15.88 -14.62
N VAL A 214 -5.26 16.28 -13.35
CA VAL A 214 -5.12 15.35 -12.23
C VAL A 214 -6.35 14.43 -12.10
N PRO A 215 -7.60 14.95 -12.02
CA PRO A 215 -8.76 14.06 -11.91
C PRO A 215 -8.95 13.20 -13.15
N ILE A 216 -8.72 13.73 -14.36
CA ILE A 216 -8.80 12.92 -15.59
C ILE A 216 -7.76 11.80 -15.57
N ALA A 217 -6.52 12.09 -15.20
CA ALA A 217 -5.45 11.09 -15.13
C ALA A 217 -5.78 9.99 -14.10
N VAL A 218 -6.31 10.36 -12.93
CA VAL A 218 -6.75 9.40 -11.91
C VAL A 218 -7.93 8.56 -12.41
N ILE A 219 -8.92 9.15 -13.07
CA ILE A 219 -10.05 8.42 -13.64
C ILE A 219 -9.57 7.42 -14.70
N LEU A 220 -8.67 7.84 -15.60
CA LEU A 220 -8.09 6.96 -16.61
C LEU A 220 -7.28 5.81 -15.98
N LEU A 221 -6.53 6.09 -14.92
CA LEU A 221 -5.79 5.08 -14.17
C LEU A 221 -6.76 4.06 -13.53
N VAL A 222 -7.79 4.52 -12.83
CA VAL A 222 -8.82 3.64 -12.23
C VAL A 222 -9.51 2.82 -13.31
N PHE A 223 -9.86 3.43 -14.44
CA PHE A 223 -10.45 2.73 -15.57
C PHE A 223 -9.52 1.63 -16.11
N ALA A 224 -8.23 1.92 -16.27
CA ALA A 224 -7.22 0.95 -16.72
C ALA A 224 -7.07 -0.22 -15.74
N PHE A 225 -7.05 0.06 -14.44
CA PHE A 225 -7.02 -0.96 -13.39
C PHE A 225 -8.26 -1.86 -13.47
N VAL A 226 -9.46 -1.28 -13.49
CA VAL A 226 -10.72 -2.05 -13.55
C VAL A 226 -10.77 -2.87 -14.83
N LEU A 227 -10.37 -2.31 -15.97
CA LEU A 227 -10.33 -2.99 -17.25
C LEU A 227 -9.38 -4.19 -17.22
N GLY A 228 -8.17 -3.98 -16.70
CA GLY A 228 -7.16 -5.01 -16.57
C GLY A 228 -7.58 -6.15 -15.65
N PHE A 229 -8.13 -5.82 -14.48
CA PHE A 229 -8.62 -6.80 -13.51
C PHE A 229 -9.83 -7.57 -14.06
N THR A 230 -10.77 -6.88 -14.72
CA THR A 230 -11.92 -7.51 -15.40
C THR A 230 -11.47 -8.49 -16.47
N ALA A 231 -10.45 -8.13 -17.24
CA ALA A 231 -9.90 -8.96 -18.28
C ALA A 231 -9.23 -10.23 -17.75
N LEU A 232 -8.50 -10.11 -16.63
CA LEU A 232 -7.88 -11.25 -15.96
C LEU A 232 -8.96 -12.18 -15.37
N ALA A 233 -9.98 -11.62 -14.70
CA ALA A 233 -11.09 -12.37 -14.13
C ALA A 233 -11.90 -13.12 -15.20
N CYS A 234 -12.24 -12.46 -16.32
CA CYS A 234 -12.95 -13.11 -17.44
C CYS A 234 -12.17 -14.32 -17.95
N ARG A 235 -10.86 -14.16 -18.14
CA ARG A 235 -10.02 -15.21 -18.73
C ARG A 235 -9.74 -16.36 -17.77
N LEU A 236 -9.56 -16.07 -16.48
CA LEU A 236 -9.47 -17.10 -15.44
C LEU A 236 -10.79 -17.87 -15.32
N GLY A 237 -11.92 -17.19 -15.43
CA GLY A 237 -13.24 -17.79 -15.48
C GLY A 237 -13.43 -18.75 -16.64
N GLU A 238 -13.12 -18.30 -17.87
CA GLU A 238 -13.16 -19.13 -19.08
C GLU A 238 -12.29 -20.39 -18.94
N TRP A 239 -11.07 -20.24 -18.39
CA TRP A 239 -10.19 -21.38 -18.15
C TRP A 239 -10.80 -22.41 -17.19
N VAL A 240 -11.54 -21.98 -16.18
CA VAL A 240 -12.25 -22.88 -15.25
C VAL A 240 -13.49 -23.50 -15.90
N GLU A 241 -14.27 -22.73 -16.65
CA GLU A 241 -15.43 -23.21 -17.40
C GLU A 241 -15.03 -24.33 -18.39
N ASP A 242 -13.95 -24.12 -19.15
CA ASP A 242 -13.40 -25.11 -20.09
C ASP A 242 -12.94 -26.39 -19.37
N ARG A 243 -12.36 -26.28 -18.17
CA ARG A 243 -11.93 -27.43 -17.36
C ARG A 243 -13.10 -28.23 -16.79
N LEU A 244 -14.21 -27.57 -16.48
CA LEU A 244 -15.43 -28.19 -15.96
C LEU A 244 -16.35 -28.70 -17.08
N GLY A 245 -16.05 -28.41 -18.35
CA GLY A 245 -16.90 -28.75 -19.49
C GLY A 245 -18.23 -28.00 -19.49
N TRP A 246 -18.32 -26.89 -18.75
CA TRP A 246 -19.50 -26.04 -18.67
C TRP A 246 -19.33 -24.89 -19.65
N GLN A 247 -20.17 -24.82 -20.68
CA GLN A 247 -20.15 -23.72 -21.66
C GLN A 247 -21.42 -22.86 -21.57
N PRO A 248 -21.57 -22.03 -20.52
CA PRO A 248 -22.74 -21.18 -20.35
C PRO A 248 -22.84 -20.04 -21.37
N GLY A 249 -21.80 -19.81 -22.19
CA GLY A 249 -21.81 -18.84 -23.30
C GLY A 249 -21.92 -17.37 -22.88
N ASN A 250 -21.83 -17.08 -21.57
CA ASN A 250 -22.04 -15.76 -21.01
C ASN A 250 -20.78 -15.23 -20.31
N ALA A 251 -20.12 -14.24 -20.91
CA ALA A 251 -18.90 -13.62 -20.38
C ALA A 251 -19.06 -13.05 -18.97
N LEU A 252 -20.29 -12.68 -18.57
CA LEU A 252 -20.58 -12.22 -17.22
C LEU A 252 -20.41 -13.34 -16.19
N LEU A 253 -20.84 -14.56 -16.51
CA LEU A 253 -20.74 -15.70 -15.61
C LEU A 253 -19.28 -16.15 -15.47
N ALA A 254 -18.55 -16.25 -16.58
CA ALA A 254 -17.12 -16.51 -16.56
C ALA A 254 -16.39 -15.49 -15.69
N THR A 255 -16.65 -14.20 -15.91
CA THR A 255 -16.03 -13.14 -15.11
C THR A 255 -16.41 -13.21 -13.62
N ALA A 256 -17.65 -13.57 -13.29
CA ALA A 256 -18.07 -13.76 -11.89
C ALA A 256 -17.34 -14.94 -11.23
N ILE A 257 -17.17 -16.06 -11.94
CA ILE A 257 -16.42 -17.23 -11.46
C ILE A 257 -14.95 -16.84 -11.23
N GLY A 258 -14.31 -16.22 -12.22
CA GLY A 258 -12.92 -15.78 -12.09
C GLY A 258 -12.73 -14.72 -11.00
N PHE A 259 -13.70 -13.83 -10.81
CA PHE A 259 -13.71 -12.83 -9.74
C PHE A 259 -13.79 -13.49 -8.35
N ILE A 260 -14.68 -14.47 -8.19
CA ILE A 260 -14.78 -15.24 -6.94
C ILE A 260 -13.47 -15.98 -6.67
N ILE A 261 -12.85 -16.58 -7.69
CA ILE A 261 -11.57 -17.28 -7.53
C ILE A 261 -10.46 -16.32 -7.10
N LEU A 262 -10.36 -15.16 -7.75
CA LEU A 262 -9.36 -14.14 -7.39
C LEU A 262 -9.55 -13.60 -5.97
N LEU A 263 -10.80 -13.51 -5.49
CA LEU A 263 -11.11 -13.01 -4.15
C LEU A 263 -11.18 -14.10 -3.08
N ALA A 264 -11.29 -15.37 -3.45
CA ALA A 264 -11.47 -16.47 -2.50
C ALA A 264 -10.38 -16.50 -1.41
N PRO A 265 -9.08 -16.32 -1.70
CA PRO A 265 -8.04 -16.25 -0.68
C PRO A 265 -8.27 -15.09 0.31
N THR A 266 -8.60 -13.91 -0.21
CA THR A 266 -8.84 -12.70 0.61
C THR A 266 -10.13 -12.82 1.42
N LEU A 267 -11.19 -13.41 0.86
CA LEU A 267 -12.45 -13.66 1.54
C LEU A 267 -12.30 -14.71 2.63
N LEU A 268 -11.56 -15.79 2.36
CA LEU A 268 -11.28 -16.84 3.33
C LEU A 268 -10.42 -16.32 4.47
N ALA A 269 -9.38 -15.53 4.17
CA ALA A 269 -8.55 -14.90 5.18
C ALA A 269 -9.36 -13.93 6.08
N ARG A 270 -10.28 -13.15 5.50
CA ARG A 270 -11.17 -12.28 6.26
C ARG A 270 -12.20 -13.05 7.09
N ALA A 271 -12.76 -14.14 6.57
CA ALA A 271 -13.67 -15.00 7.30
C ALA A 271 -12.99 -15.64 8.53
N MET A 272 -11.73 -16.08 8.38
CA MET A 272 -10.93 -16.63 9.49
C MET A 272 -10.55 -15.58 10.52
N ASN A 273 -10.28 -14.34 10.10
CA ASN A 273 -10.00 -13.21 11.00
C ASN A 273 -11.20 -12.90 11.91
N VAL A 274 -12.43 -13.02 11.39
CA VAL A 274 -13.66 -12.79 12.17
C VAL A 274 -13.96 -13.94 13.14
N ALA A 275 -13.49 -15.16 12.86
CA ALA A 275 -13.85 -16.35 13.63
C ALA A 275 -13.04 -16.54 14.94
N SER A 276 -11.81 -16.02 15.04
CA SER A 276 -10.99 -16.20 16.25
C SER A 276 -9.83 -15.21 16.35
N ASP A 277 -9.80 -14.43 17.43
CA ASP A 277 -8.68 -13.52 17.76
C ASP A 277 -7.41 -14.27 18.20
N ASN A 278 -7.50 -15.57 18.52
CA ASN A 278 -6.41 -16.37 19.08
C ASN A 278 -5.47 -16.99 18.02
N VAL A 279 -5.77 -16.85 16.72
CA VAL A 279 -4.92 -17.35 15.61
C VAL A 279 -4.23 -16.21 14.84
N ALA A 280 -4.04 -15.06 15.50
CA ALA A 280 -3.49 -13.83 14.93
C ALA A 280 -2.29 -14.01 13.96
N PRO A 281 -1.20 -14.76 14.29
CA PRO A 281 -0.06 -14.87 13.37
C PRO A 281 -0.39 -15.65 12.08
N LEU A 282 -1.20 -16.71 12.16
CA LEU A 282 -1.60 -17.50 10.99
C LEU A 282 -2.55 -16.70 10.08
N THR A 283 -3.50 -15.98 10.68
CA THR A 283 -4.40 -15.07 9.96
C THR A 283 -3.62 -13.97 9.25
N TRP A 284 -2.57 -13.42 9.85
CA TRP A 284 -1.70 -12.42 9.23
C TRP A 284 -1.02 -12.94 7.97
N VAL A 285 -0.46 -14.15 8.02
CA VAL A 285 0.17 -14.79 6.85
C VAL A 285 -0.87 -14.96 5.74
N MET A 286 -2.05 -15.46 6.06
CA MET A 286 -3.10 -15.73 5.08
C MET A 286 -3.66 -14.45 4.43
N VAL A 287 -3.84 -13.38 5.22
CA VAL A 287 -4.22 -12.05 4.71
C VAL A 287 -3.11 -11.47 3.83
N SER A 288 -1.85 -11.65 4.21
CA SER A 288 -0.71 -11.17 3.42
C SER A 288 -0.65 -11.85 2.05
N ILE A 289 -0.89 -13.16 1.99
CA ILE A 289 -0.93 -13.93 0.74
C ILE A 289 -2.07 -13.43 -0.15
N GLY A 290 -3.31 -13.39 0.38
CA GLY A 290 -4.46 -12.95 -0.43
C GLY A 290 -4.34 -11.51 -0.93
N THR A 291 -3.79 -10.61 -0.12
CA THR A 291 -3.55 -9.22 -0.53
C THR A 291 -2.42 -9.12 -1.57
N THR A 292 -1.40 -9.98 -1.47
CA THR A 292 -0.30 -10.04 -2.43
C THR A 292 -0.78 -10.57 -3.77
N GLU A 293 -1.57 -11.64 -3.78
CA GLU A 293 -2.19 -12.19 -4.99
C GLU A 293 -3.11 -11.17 -5.66
N GLU A 294 -3.93 -10.47 -4.87
CA GLU A 294 -4.80 -9.41 -5.37
C GLU A 294 -3.97 -8.27 -5.96
N PHE A 295 -2.93 -7.81 -5.27
CA PHE A 295 -2.02 -6.77 -5.77
C PHE A 295 -1.38 -7.18 -7.10
N ILE A 296 -0.84 -8.39 -7.19
CA ILE A 296 -0.26 -8.94 -8.43
C ILE A 296 -1.30 -8.95 -9.56
N ALA A 297 -2.55 -9.35 -9.28
CA ALA A 297 -3.62 -9.36 -10.27
C ALA A 297 -3.95 -7.95 -10.80
N TRP A 298 -4.02 -6.94 -9.92
CA TRP A 298 -4.22 -5.55 -10.32
C TRP A 298 -3.05 -5.02 -11.17
N THR A 299 -1.81 -5.29 -10.77
CA THR A 299 -0.61 -4.82 -11.48
C THR A 299 -0.45 -5.49 -12.84
N ILE A 300 -0.67 -6.80 -12.95
CA ILE A 300 -0.68 -7.52 -14.23
C ILE A 300 -1.78 -6.97 -15.14
N GLY A 301 -2.98 -6.77 -14.59
CA GLY A 301 -4.10 -6.19 -15.32
C GLY A 301 -3.77 -4.80 -15.88
N LEU A 302 -3.21 -3.92 -15.06
CA LEU A 302 -2.79 -2.58 -15.45
C LEU A 302 -1.74 -2.64 -16.56
N GLY A 303 -0.69 -3.45 -16.40
CA GLY A 303 0.37 -3.55 -17.41
C GLY A 303 -0.11 -4.14 -18.73
N ALA A 304 -1.00 -5.12 -18.70
CA ALA A 304 -1.66 -5.64 -19.90
C ALA A 304 -2.55 -4.58 -20.56
N ALA A 305 -3.24 -3.76 -19.77
CA ALA A 305 -4.03 -2.65 -20.28
C ALA A 305 -3.14 -1.59 -20.95
N ILE A 306 -1.99 -1.26 -20.36
CA ILE A 306 -1.05 -0.27 -20.93
C ILE A 306 -0.39 -0.79 -22.20
N THR A 307 0.12 -2.03 -22.20
CA THR A 307 0.80 -2.63 -23.37
C THR A 307 -0.12 -2.80 -24.57
N THR A 308 -1.42 -2.98 -24.34
CA THR A 308 -2.44 -3.03 -25.40
C THR A 308 -3.07 -1.66 -25.68
N GLY A 309 -2.66 -0.59 -24.97
CA GLY A 309 -3.25 0.75 -25.00
C GLY A 309 -4.76 0.75 -24.78
N LEU A 310 -5.17 0.20 -23.64
CA LEU A 310 -6.55 -0.04 -23.23
C LEU A 310 -7.30 -0.95 -24.21
N GLY A 311 -6.59 -1.96 -24.71
CA GLY A 311 -7.10 -2.85 -25.74
C GLY A 311 -7.25 -2.21 -27.11
N ARG A 312 -6.72 -1.00 -27.39
CA ARG A 312 -6.81 -0.40 -28.74
C ARG A 312 -5.86 -1.06 -29.74
N TRP A 313 -4.68 -1.49 -29.31
CA TRP A 313 -3.62 -2.00 -30.18
C TRP A 313 -3.57 -3.54 -30.19
N TYR A 314 -3.37 -4.11 -31.38
CA TYR A 314 -3.20 -5.55 -31.62
C TYR A 314 -1.72 -5.91 -31.48
N THR A 315 -1.32 -6.49 -30.35
CA THR A 315 0.07 -6.97 -30.14
C THR A 315 0.17 -8.48 -29.96
N VAL A 316 -0.95 -9.20 -29.91
CA VAL A 316 -0.94 -10.68 -29.89
C VAL A 316 -1.01 -11.18 -31.34
N PRO A 317 -0.04 -11.98 -31.82
CA PRO A 317 -0.13 -12.63 -33.12
C PRO A 317 -1.45 -13.40 -33.25
N PRO A 318 -2.06 -13.46 -34.44
CA PRO A 318 -3.23 -14.30 -34.64
C PRO A 318 -2.92 -15.74 -34.17
N PRO A 319 -3.89 -16.47 -33.61
CA PRO A 319 -3.70 -17.89 -33.34
C PRO A 319 -3.19 -18.52 -34.62
N ILE A 320 -2.12 -19.33 -34.53
CA ILE A 320 -1.62 -20.11 -35.65
C ILE A 320 -2.83 -20.90 -36.16
N THR A 321 -3.40 -20.48 -37.29
CA THR A 321 -4.41 -21.26 -37.98
C THR A 321 -3.73 -22.60 -38.26
N ALA A 322 -4.23 -23.67 -37.67
CA ALA A 322 -3.81 -25.00 -38.07
C ALA A 322 -3.95 -25.04 -39.59
N ARG A 323 -2.83 -25.26 -40.28
CA ARG A 323 -2.82 -25.41 -41.73
C ARG A 323 -3.91 -26.44 -42.05
N PRO A 324 -4.92 -26.13 -42.90
CA PRO A 324 -5.91 -27.14 -43.25
C PRO A 324 -5.12 -28.37 -43.72
N ALA A 325 -5.47 -29.53 -43.15
CA ALA A 325 -4.83 -30.78 -43.53
C ALA A 325 -4.80 -30.85 -45.05
N GLU A 326 -3.61 -31.05 -45.63
CA GLU A 326 -3.49 -31.25 -47.07
C GLU A 326 -4.50 -32.33 -47.47
N PRO A 327 -5.31 -32.10 -48.53
CA PRO A 327 -6.24 -33.11 -48.99
C PRO A 327 -5.45 -34.40 -49.20
N THR A 328 -5.79 -35.44 -48.45
CA THR A 328 -5.26 -36.79 -48.66
C THR A 328 -5.45 -37.12 -50.13
N ALA A 329 -4.33 -37.25 -50.86
CA ALA A 329 -4.33 -37.62 -52.26
C ALA A 329 -5.14 -38.91 -52.41
N VAL A 330 -6.26 -38.83 -53.13
CA VAL A 330 -7.06 -40.00 -53.49
C VAL A 330 -6.18 -40.86 -54.39
N PRO A 331 -5.91 -42.13 -54.05
CA PRO A 331 -5.13 -42.99 -54.93
C PRO A 331 -5.89 -43.15 -56.25
N SER A 332 -5.25 -42.77 -57.35
CA SER A 332 -5.78 -42.99 -58.70
C SER A 332 -5.91 -44.49 -58.93
N ALA A 333 -7.15 -44.97 -59.04
CA ALA A 333 -7.44 -46.31 -59.52
C ALA A 333 -6.99 -46.41 -60.98
N PHE A 334 -5.95 -47.22 -61.21
CA PHE A 334 -5.62 -47.80 -62.51
C PHE A 334 -5.77 -49.31 -62.38
#